data_AF-A0AA39TVQ5-F1
#
_entry.id   AF-A0AA39TVQ5-F1
#
_cell.length_a   1.000
_cell.length_b   1.000
_cell.length_c   1.000
_cell.angle_alpha   90.00
_cell.angle_beta   90.00
_cell.angle_gamma   90.00
#
_symmetry.space_group_name_H-M   'P 1'
#
loop_
_entity.id
_entity.type
_entity.pdbx_description
1 polymer ?
#
loop_
_entity_poly.entity_id
_entity_poly.type
_entity_poly.pdbx_seq_one_letter_code
_entity_poly.pdbx_strand_id
1 'polypeptide(L)'
;MAAIATREFLATIEALYPRQARGIVSPWSLVAATAFSSSNLPEAVPEVFKYALEGVNTHDERQLLVRKLKDALFKSGLLSGYPKAINALSQLHPFIPKELRDTKPLRNLSLPTEAWTQIGQDYFDRTYGDTATTIQSFLKELYPDLGFFSTTFGYGYTYGYFGALSAAETSFTMVAALIANDTPRQVDWHLKGSLRNGATLDEVRAVRQISLDVARASGVVWKNEIPDIEA
;
A
#
# COMPACT_ATOMS: atom_id res chain seq x y z
N MET A 1 -15.79 9.26 -18.61
CA MET A 1 -14.91 8.09 -18.79
C MET A 1 -15.74 6.86 -18.51
N ALA A 2 -15.57 5.75 -19.22
CA ALA A 2 -16.17 4.48 -18.80
C ALA A 2 -15.71 4.19 -17.37
N ALA A 3 -16.58 3.62 -16.52
CA ALA A 3 -16.18 3.25 -15.16
C ALA A 3 -15.08 2.18 -15.26
N ILE A 4 -13.82 2.52 -14.93
CA ILE A 4 -12.69 1.59 -15.07
C ILE A 4 -12.76 0.49 -14.00
N ALA A 5 -13.24 0.82 -12.80
CA ALA A 5 -13.50 -0.13 -11.72
C ALA A 5 -14.90 -0.73 -11.83
N THR A 6 -15.23 -1.41 -12.94
CA THR A 6 -16.50 -2.15 -13.03
C THR A 6 -16.52 -3.34 -12.07
N ARG A 7 -17.72 -3.81 -11.71
CA ARG A 7 -17.88 -4.98 -10.85
C ARG A 7 -17.19 -6.22 -11.42
N GLU A 8 -17.24 -6.41 -12.74
CA GLU A 8 -16.59 -7.51 -13.44
C GLU A 8 -15.06 -7.41 -13.34
N PHE A 9 -14.49 -6.22 -13.55
CA PHE A 9 -13.06 -6.00 -13.41
C PHE A 9 -12.58 -6.22 -11.98
N LEU A 10 -13.32 -5.71 -10.99
CA LEU A 10 -13.02 -5.91 -9.57
C LEU A 10 -13.07 -7.39 -9.17
N ALA A 11 -14.05 -8.15 -9.68
CA ALA A 11 -14.12 -9.59 -9.47
C ALA A 11 -12.92 -10.34 -10.08
N THR A 12 -12.46 -9.93 -11.27
CA THR A 12 -11.26 -10.52 -11.90
C THR A 12 -10.01 -10.31 -11.05
N ILE A 13 -9.76 -9.08 -10.58
CA ILE A 13 -8.55 -8.80 -9.80
C ILE A 13 -8.64 -9.34 -8.37
N GLU A 14 -9.84 -9.41 -7.76
CA GLU A 14 -10.05 -10.08 -6.48
C GLU A 14 -9.68 -11.57 -6.56
N ALA A 15 -10.08 -12.24 -7.64
CA ALA A 15 -9.84 -13.67 -7.83
C ALA A 15 -8.35 -14.04 -7.98
N LEU A 16 -7.47 -13.06 -8.25
CA LEU A 16 -6.02 -13.26 -8.29
C LEU A 16 -5.43 -13.48 -6.90
N TYR A 17 -6.02 -12.90 -5.85
CA TYR A 17 -5.48 -13.00 -4.50
C TYR A 17 -5.85 -14.34 -3.85
N PRO A 18 -4.91 -15.01 -3.15
CA PRO A 18 -5.20 -16.27 -2.47
C PRO A 18 -6.41 -16.17 -1.54
N ARG A 19 -7.30 -17.17 -1.59
CA ARG A 19 -8.52 -17.20 -0.77
C ARG A 19 -8.16 -17.08 0.71
N GLN A 20 -8.82 -16.13 1.36
CA GLN A 20 -8.63 -15.87 2.78
C GLN A 20 -9.61 -16.68 3.62
N ALA A 21 -9.23 -16.97 4.87
CA ALA A 21 -10.13 -17.55 5.84
C ALA A 21 -11.30 -16.59 6.14
N ARG A 22 -12.44 -17.16 6.57
CA ARG A 22 -13.61 -16.35 6.97
C ARG A 22 -13.23 -15.38 8.09
N GLY A 23 -13.65 -14.12 7.97
CA GLY A 23 -13.37 -13.06 8.95
C GLY A 23 -12.05 -12.32 8.71
N ILE A 24 -11.25 -12.72 7.73
CA ILE A 24 -10.05 -11.99 7.31
C ILE A 24 -10.42 -11.02 6.17
N VAL A 25 -10.20 -9.73 6.39
CA VAL A 25 -10.38 -8.70 5.36
C VAL A 25 -9.22 -8.80 4.35
N SER A 26 -9.53 -9.23 3.13
CA SER A 26 -8.53 -9.51 2.11
C SER A 26 -7.75 -8.26 1.66
N PRO A 27 -6.42 -8.34 1.48
CA PRO A 27 -5.58 -7.24 1.00
C PRO A 27 -5.82 -6.84 -0.46
N TRP A 28 -6.50 -7.62 -1.30
CA TRP A 28 -6.66 -7.28 -2.73
C TRP A 28 -7.22 -5.86 -2.94
N SER A 29 -8.15 -5.44 -2.08
CA SER A 29 -8.85 -4.15 -2.17
C SER A 29 -7.93 -2.97 -1.88
N LEU A 30 -7.02 -3.08 -0.91
CA LEU A 30 -6.06 -2.00 -0.62
C LEU A 30 -4.99 -1.89 -1.71
N VAL A 31 -4.61 -3.01 -2.34
CA VAL A 31 -3.70 -3.04 -3.48
C VAL A 31 -4.35 -2.33 -4.67
N ALA A 32 -5.58 -2.71 -5.02
CA ALA A 32 -6.32 -2.11 -6.12
C ALA A 32 -6.56 -0.60 -5.90
N ALA A 33 -7.02 -0.19 -4.72
CA ALA A 33 -7.22 1.21 -4.38
C ALA A 33 -5.92 2.02 -4.46
N THR A 34 -4.81 1.45 -3.98
CA THR A 34 -3.49 2.09 -4.06
C THR A 34 -3.02 2.25 -5.50
N ALA A 35 -3.21 1.22 -6.35
CA ALA A 35 -2.86 1.27 -7.76
C ALA A 35 -3.70 2.32 -8.50
N PHE A 36 -5.02 2.36 -8.33
CA PHE A 36 -5.89 3.40 -8.92
C PHE A 36 -5.50 4.81 -8.49
N SER A 37 -5.29 5.01 -7.18
CA SER A 37 -4.81 6.29 -6.64
C SER A 37 -3.49 6.69 -7.29
N SER A 38 -2.53 5.77 -7.35
CA SER A 38 -1.19 6.02 -7.88
C SER A 38 -1.17 6.28 -9.40
N SER A 39 -2.11 5.68 -10.13
CA SER A 39 -2.40 5.94 -11.55
C SER A 39 -3.22 7.21 -11.79
N ASN A 40 -3.49 8.01 -10.74
CA ASN A 40 -4.24 9.26 -10.80
C ASN A 40 -5.70 9.10 -11.25
N LEU A 41 -6.36 8.02 -10.81
CA LEU A 41 -7.79 7.77 -10.98
C LEU A 41 -8.51 7.66 -9.62
N PRO A 42 -8.57 8.76 -8.84
CA PRO A 42 -9.16 8.75 -7.50
C PRO A 42 -10.65 8.37 -7.49
N GLU A 43 -11.38 8.58 -8.59
CA GLU A 43 -12.81 8.23 -8.74
C GLU A 43 -13.08 6.72 -8.76
N ALA A 44 -12.08 5.88 -9.00
CA ALA A 44 -12.21 4.42 -8.95
C ALA A 44 -12.15 3.87 -7.51
N VAL A 45 -11.55 4.60 -6.58
CA VAL A 45 -11.34 4.17 -5.19
C VAL A 45 -12.66 3.92 -4.44
N PRO A 46 -13.70 4.76 -4.56
CA PRO A 46 -15.02 4.47 -3.99
C PRO A 46 -15.65 3.18 -4.51
N GLU A 47 -15.44 2.82 -5.78
CA GLU A 47 -16.01 1.61 -6.36
C GLU A 47 -15.33 0.34 -5.81
N VAL A 48 -14.00 0.39 -5.63
CA VAL A 48 -13.26 -0.67 -4.91
C VAL A 48 -13.81 -0.84 -3.50
N PHE A 49 -14.03 0.26 -2.77
CA PHE A 49 -14.58 0.22 -1.41
C PHE A 49 -15.98 -0.40 -1.38
N LYS A 50 -16.90 0.07 -2.24
CA LYS A 50 -18.29 -0.43 -2.28
C LYS A 50 -18.31 -1.94 -2.57
N TYR A 51 -17.53 -2.38 -3.55
CA TYR A 51 -17.42 -3.79 -3.89
C TYR A 51 -16.84 -4.61 -2.72
N ALA A 52 -15.73 -4.18 -2.14
CA ALA A 52 -15.11 -4.90 -1.01
C ALA A 52 -16.02 -4.91 0.25
N LEU A 53 -16.88 -3.91 0.41
CA LEU A 53 -17.84 -3.82 1.50
C LEU A 53 -18.88 -4.95 1.45
N GLU A 54 -19.21 -5.48 0.27
CA GLU A 54 -20.14 -6.62 0.10
C GLU A 54 -19.57 -7.92 0.70
N GLY A 55 -18.24 -8.04 0.79
CA GLY A 55 -17.54 -9.21 1.31
C GLY A 55 -17.35 -9.24 2.82
N VAL A 56 -17.69 -8.17 3.53
CA VAL A 56 -17.55 -8.04 4.99
C VAL A 56 -18.91 -7.90 5.67
N ASN A 57 -19.09 -8.57 6.79
CA ASN A 57 -20.40 -8.77 7.42
C ASN A 57 -20.51 -8.13 8.81
N THR A 58 -19.41 -8.05 9.55
CA THR A 58 -19.42 -7.51 10.92
C THR A 58 -19.03 -6.03 10.96
N HIS A 59 -19.40 -5.33 12.03
CA HIS A 59 -18.98 -3.95 12.24
C HIS A 59 -17.44 -3.83 12.28
N ASP A 60 -16.77 -4.77 12.95
CA ASP A 60 -15.31 -4.77 13.08
C ASP A 60 -14.60 -5.02 11.74
N GLU A 61 -15.12 -5.94 10.91
CA GLU A 61 -14.60 -6.17 9.55
C GLU A 61 -14.77 -4.92 8.67
N ARG A 62 -15.92 -4.26 8.75
CA ARG A 62 -16.20 -3.02 8.01
C ARG A 62 -15.28 -1.88 8.47
N GLN A 63 -15.07 -1.74 9.78
CA GLN A 63 -14.15 -0.76 10.37
C GLN A 63 -12.71 -1.03 9.91
N LEU A 64 -12.29 -2.30 9.91
CA LEU A 64 -10.97 -2.71 9.48
C LEU A 64 -10.77 -2.44 7.98
N LEU A 65 -11.74 -2.76 7.12
CA LEU A 65 -11.69 -2.45 5.69
C LEU A 65 -11.46 -0.95 5.45
N VAL A 66 -12.24 -0.08 6.12
CA VAL A 66 -12.10 1.38 6.01
C VAL A 66 -10.69 1.82 6.45
N ARG A 67 -10.19 1.30 7.57
CA ARG A 67 -8.84 1.65 8.07
C ARG A 67 -7.74 1.14 7.14
N LYS A 68 -7.86 -0.07 6.59
CA LYS A 68 -6.91 -0.64 5.63
C LYS A 68 -6.81 0.23 4.38
N LEU A 69 -7.94 0.59 3.76
CA LEU A 69 -7.96 1.47 2.58
C LEU A 69 -7.37 2.85 2.87
N LYS A 70 -7.79 3.50 3.97
CA LYS A 70 -7.28 4.84 4.32
C LYS A 70 -5.79 4.84 4.64
N ASP A 71 -5.31 3.84 5.39
CA ASP A 71 -3.89 3.76 5.76
C ASP A 71 -3.01 3.39 4.56
N ALA A 72 -3.49 2.54 3.65
CA ALA A 72 -2.79 2.23 2.40
C ALA A 72 -2.67 3.47 1.50
N LEU A 73 -3.77 4.20 1.28
CA LEU A 73 -3.75 5.44 0.50
C LEU A 73 -2.81 6.48 1.12
N PHE A 74 -2.86 6.68 2.43
CA PHE A 74 -1.94 7.57 3.15
C PHE A 74 -0.48 7.16 2.98
N LYS A 75 -0.14 5.89 3.22
CA LYS A 75 1.22 5.34 3.09
C LYS A 75 1.73 5.48 1.66
N SER A 76 0.90 5.19 0.65
CA SER A 76 1.29 5.25 -0.76
C SER A 76 1.67 6.66 -1.23
N GLY A 77 1.14 7.71 -0.59
CA GLY A 77 1.38 9.10 -1.00
C GLY A 77 2.85 9.52 -0.97
N LEU A 78 3.67 8.87 -0.13
CA LEU A 78 5.12 9.12 -0.11
C LEU A 78 5.83 8.63 -1.38
N LEU A 79 5.26 7.64 -2.09
CA LEU A 79 5.84 7.06 -3.31
C LEU A 79 5.15 7.55 -4.59
N SER A 80 3.83 7.72 -4.54
CA SER A 80 3.03 8.09 -5.72
C SER A 80 2.73 9.59 -5.84
N GLY A 81 3.03 10.36 -4.80
CA GLY A 81 2.76 11.79 -4.70
C GLY A 81 1.56 12.08 -3.80
N TYR A 82 1.77 12.96 -2.82
CA TYR A 82 0.77 13.33 -1.81
C TYR A 82 -0.57 13.84 -2.38
N PRO A 83 -0.60 14.64 -3.48
CA PRO A 83 -1.86 15.05 -4.10
C PRO A 83 -2.74 13.89 -4.56
N LYS A 84 -2.13 12.81 -5.10
CA LYS A 84 -2.89 11.62 -5.55
C LYS A 84 -3.59 10.94 -4.37
N ALA A 85 -2.86 10.77 -3.26
CA ALA A 85 -3.42 10.22 -2.02
C ALA A 85 -4.53 11.11 -1.43
N ILE A 86 -4.36 12.44 -1.42
CA ILE A 86 -5.39 13.40 -0.98
C ILE A 86 -6.65 13.27 -1.83
N ASN A 87 -6.51 13.24 -3.15
CA ASN A 87 -7.65 13.13 -4.07
C ASN A 87 -8.41 11.81 -3.86
N ALA A 88 -7.69 10.69 -3.73
CA ALA A 88 -8.30 9.38 -3.47
C ALA A 88 -9.04 9.33 -2.12
N LEU A 89 -8.42 9.83 -1.05
CA LEU A 89 -9.07 9.91 0.27
C LEU A 89 -10.29 10.83 0.26
N SER A 90 -10.22 11.94 -0.49
CA SER A 90 -11.33 12.90 -0.64
C SER A 90 -12.50 12.28 -1.40
N GLN A 91 -12.24 11.51 -2.45
CA GLN A 91 -13.28 10.77 -3.19
C GLN A 91 -13.90 9.65 -2.35
N LEU A 92 -13.11 8.95 -1.52
CA LEU A 92 -13.59 7.88 -0.66
C LEU A 92 -14.46 8.40 0.50
N HIS A 93 -14.13 9.55 1.08
CA HIS A 93 -14.71 10.03 2.34
C HIS A 93 -16.25 10.10 2.37
N PRO A 94 -16.97 10.62 1.34
CA PRO A 94 -18.42 10.70 1.34
C PRO A 94 -19.13 9.35 1.47
N PHE A 95 -18.48 8.26 0.99
CA PHE A 95 -19.06 6.92 0.98
C PHE A 95 -18.83 6.13 2.27
N ILE A 96 -17.96 6.61 3.17
CA ILE A 96 -17.72 5.96 4.46
C ILE A 96 -18.87 6.34 5.42
N PRO A 97 -19.62 5.37 5.99
CA PRO A 97 -20.62 5.63 7.02
C PRO A 97 -20.04 6.36 8.24
N LYS A 98 -20.81 7.25 8.87
CA LYS A 98 -20.30 8.14 9.94
C LYS A 98 -19.73 7.35 11.12
N GLU A 99 -20.38 6.24 11.47
CA GLU A 99 -19.98 5.33 12.54
C GLU A 99 -18.65 4.62 12.28
N LEU A 100 -18.19 4.57 11.02
CA LEU A 100 -16.89 3.97 10.65
C LEU A 100 -15.74 4.98 10.53
N ARG A 101 -16.02 6.28 10.73
CA ARG A 101 -15.02 7.35 10.56
C ARG A 101 -14.23 7.54 11.85
N ASP A 102 -12.93 7.28 11.78
CA ASP A 102 -12.01 7.65 12.87
C ASP A 102 -12.03 9.17 13.09
N THR A 103 -12.14 9.59 14.36
CA THR A 103 -12.09 10.98 14.80
C THR A 103 -10.74 11.37 15.41
N LYS A 104 -9.85 10.40 15.58
CA LYS A 104 -8.49 10.56 16.09
C LYS A 104 -7.49 9.87 15.15
N PRO A 105 -6.24 10.35 15.05
CA PRO A 105 -5.21 9.65 14.29
C PRO A 105 -4.95 8.23 14.82
N LEU A 106 -4.65 7.32 13.91
CA LEU A 106 -4.31 5.93 14.24
C LEU A 106 -2.91 5.80 14.86
N ARG A 107 -2.01 6.74 14.55
CA ARG A 107 -0.62 6.80 15.05
C ARG A 107 -0.55 7.59 16.34
N ASN A 108 0.38 7.24 17.23
CA ASN A 108 0.62 7.96 18.48
C ASN A 108 1.41 9.25 18.24
N LEU A 109 0.73 10.39 18.25
CA LEU A 109 1.34 11.70 17.97
C LEU A 109 2.34 12.18 19.04
N SER A 110 2.39 11.51 20.20
CA SER A 110 3.25 11.90 21.32
C SER A 110 4.55 11.12 21.39
N LEU A 111 4.79 10.17 20.47
CA LEU A 111 6.07 9.46 20.42
C LEU A 111 7.21 10.43 20.02
N PRO A 112 8.34 10.40 20.73
CA PRO A 112 9.49 11.22 20.39
C PRO A 112 10.11 10.74 19.06
N THR A 113 10.84 11.64 18.39
CA THR A 113 11.48 11.38 17.09
C THR A 113 12.35 10.13 17.14
N GLU A 114 13.11 9.94 18.22
CA GLU A 114 14.01 8.80 18.42
C GLU A 114 13.25 7.46 18.45
N ALA A 115 12.05 7.44 19.04
CA ALA A 115 11.20 6.25 19.05
C ALA A 115 10.70 5.91 17.64
N TRP A 116 10.36 6.93 16.84
CA TRP A 116 10.02 6.72 15.43
C TRP A 116 11.22 6.25 14.62
N THR A 117 12.42 6.80 14.87
CA THR A 117 13.65 6.32 14.25
C THR A 117 13.90 4.84 14.55
N GLN A 118 13.71 4.40 15.80
CA GLN A 118 13.89 2.98 16.14
C GLN A 118 12.88 2.08 15.42
N ILE A 119 11.58 2.43 15.45
CA ILE A 119 10.54 1.69 14.72
C ILE A 119 10.88 1.61 13.23
N GLY A 120 11.37 2.73 12.68
CA GLY A 120 11.78 2.82 11.29
C GLY A 120 12.97 1.96 10.96
N GLN A 121 13.99 1.95 11.83
CA GLN A 121 15.17 1.11 11.68
C GLN A 121 14.78 -0.37 11.66
N ASP A 122 13.97 -0.82 12.63
CA ASP A 122 13.54 -2.21 12.73
C ASP A 122 12.79 -2.66 11.46
N TYR A 123 11.88 -1.81 10.96
CA TYR A 123 11.13 -2.14 9.74
C TYR A 123 11.99 -2.05 8.46
N PHE A 124 12.94 -1.10 8.40
CA PHE A 124 13.88 -0.95 7.30
C PHE A 124 14.78 -2.19 7.21
N ASP A 125 15.39 -2.60 8.32
CA ASP A 125 16.28 -3.76 8.39
C ASP A 125 15.56 -5.03 7.99
N ARG A 126 14.33 -5.22 8.46
CA ARG A 126 13.49 -6.35 8.03
C ARG A 126 13.19 -6.32 6.53
N THR A 127 12.85 -5.14 5.99
CA THR A 127 12.46 -4.98 4.59
C THR A 127 13.63 -5.27 3.66
N TYR A 128 14.83 -4.81 3.98
CA TYR A 128 16.00 -4.93 3.10
C TYR A 128 16.91 -6.13 3.42
N GLY A 129 16.81 -6.71 4.62
CA GLY A 129 17.63 -7.86 5.03
C GLY A 129 19.12 -7.55 4.93
N ASP A 130 19.89 -8.47 4.33
CA ASP A 130 21.35 -8.34 4.21
C ASP A 130 21.81 -7.08 3.45
N THR A 131 20.94 -6.44 2.66
CA THR A 131 21.28 -5.21 1.93
C THR A 131 20.93 -3.92 2.69
N ALA A 132 20.34 -4.02 3.89
CA ALA A 132 19.89 -2.86 4.66
C ALA A 132 21.00 -1.83 4.89
N THR A 133 22.15 -2.24 5.45
CA THR A 133 23.29 -1.35 5.70
C THR A 133 23.77 -0.66 4.43
N THR A 134 23.83 -1.39 3.31
CA THR A 134 24.25 -0.87 2.01
C THR A 134 23.27 0.19 1.48
N ILE A 135 21.97 -0.09 1.52
CA ILE A 135 20.93 0.82 1.04
C ILE A 135 20.86 2.06 1.94
N GLN A 136 20.94 1.89 3.26
CA GLN A 136 20.91 3.02 4.19
C GLN A 136 22.13 3.93 4.01
N SER A 137 23.32 3.36 3.83
CA SER A 137 24.55 4.12 3.53
C SER A 137 24.41 4.89 2.21
N PHE A 138 23.89 4.23 1.18
CA PHE A 138 23.63 4.86 -0.12
C PHE A 138 22.66 6.04 0.00
N LEU A 139 21.52 5.90 0.71
CA LEU A 139 20.56 6.99 0.90
C LEU A 139 21.17 8.18 1.64
N LYS A 140 22.00 7.92 2.66
CA LYS A 140 22.70 8.95 3.42
C LYS A 140 23.76 9.67 2.58
N GLU A 141 24.49 8.94 1.75
CA GLU A 141 25.50 9.49 0.83
C GLU A 141 24.86 10.38 -0.24
N LEU A 142 23.72 9.97 -0.80
CA LEU A 142 22.96 10.80 -1.74
C LEU A 142 22.58 12.14 -1.12
N TYR A 143 22.02 12.10 0.10
CA TYR A 143 21.64 13.28 0.85
C TYR A 143 21.36 12.90 2.31
N PRO A 144 22.09 13.44 3.31
CA PRO A 144 21.87 13.07 4.71
C PRO A 144 20.44 13.26 5.22
N ASP A 145 19.74 14.32 4.77
CA ASP A 145 18.33 14.54 5.14
C ASP A 145 17.43 13.44 4.55
N LEU A 146 17.74 12.92 3.35
CA LEU A 146 17.02 11.78 2.78
C LEU A 146 17.22 10.53 3.64
N GLY A 147 18.44 10.26 4.10
CA GLY A 147 18.73 9.14 5.00
C GLY A 147 17.95 9.24 6.33
N PHE A 148 18.00 10.40 6.97
CA PHE A 148 17.27 10.66 8.21
C PHE A 148 15.75 10.59 8.02
N PHE A 149 15.22 11.28 7.00
CA PHE A 149 13.80 11.30 6.69
C PHE A 149 13.28 9.89 6.36
N SER A 150 14.02 9.14 5.54
CA SER A 150 13.62 7.79 5.13
C SER A 150 13.48 6.87 6.34
N THR A 151 14.45 6.88 7.25
CA THR A 151 14.41 6.02 8.45
C THR A 151 13.33 6.50 9.41
N THR A 152 13.34 7.77 9.80
CA THR A 152 12.48 8.31 10.88
C THR A 152 11.03 8.52 10.45
N PHE A 153 10.79 9.20 9.34
CA PHE A 153 9.43 9.62 8.94
C PHE A 153 8.83 8.71 7.87
N GLY A 154 9.65 8.20 6.94
CA GLY A 154 9.24 7.19 5.98
C GLY A 154 8.93 5.87 6.68
N TYR A 155 9.97 5.15 7.09
CA TYR A 155 9.85 3.84 7.70
C TYR A 155 9.29 3.87 9.11
N GLY A 156 9.63 4.87 9.92
CA GLY A 156 9.11 5.00 11.29
C GLY A 156 7.65 5.44 11.33
N TYR A 157 7.42 6.75 11.13
CA TYR A 157 6.07 7.33 11.26
C TYR A 157 5.09 6.80 10.20
N THR A 158 5.46 6.78 8.92
CA THR A 158 4.53 6.49 7.84
C THR A 158 4.29 4.99 7.72
N TYR A 159 5.34 4.19 7.54
CA TYR A 159 5.20 2.77 7.24
C TYR A 159 5.15 1.87 8.48
N GLY A 160 5.84 2.21 9.56
CA GLY A 160 6.01 1.40 10.77
C GLY A 160 4.78 1.30 11.67
N TYR A 161 3.65 1.90 11.29
CA TYR A 161 2.37 1.69 11.96
C TYR A 161 1.67 0.44 11.41
N PHE A 162 1.52 -0.59 12.25
CA PHE A 162 0.91 -1.87 11.85
C PHE A 162 -0.49 -2.15 12.42
N GLY A 163 -1.15 -1.16 13.00
CA GLY A 163 -2.48 -1.36 13.61
C GLY A 163 -3.64 -1.53 12.62
N ALA A 164 -3.46 -1.15 11.36
CA ALA A 164 -4.43 -1.34 10.28
C ALA A 164 -3.91 -2.31 9.19
N LEU A 165 -2.68 -2.08 8.74
CA LEU A 165 -1.97 -2.94 7.79
C LEU A 165 -0.88 -3.71 8.51
N SER A 166 -0.72 -5.00 8.22
CA SER A 166 0.47 -5.75 8.61
C SER A 166 1.74 -5.22 7.93
N ALA A 167 2.91 -5.72 8.32
CA ALA A 167 4.17 -5.44 7.65
C ALA A 167 4.15 -5.86 6.16
N ALA A 168 3.53 -7.01 5.86
CA ALA A 168 3.34 -7.49 4.49
C ALA A 168 2.39 -6.58 3.70
N GLU A 169 1.23 -6.23 4.26
CA GLU A 169 0.25 -5.34 3.59
C GLU A 169 0.78 -3.92 3.35
N THR A 170 1.63 -3.43 4.27
CA THR A 170 2.37 -2.19 4.07
C THR A 170 3.33 -2.30 2.87
N SER A 171 3.99 -3.45 2.69
CA SER A 171 4.83 -3.71 1.52
C SER A 171 3.99 -3.82 0.24
N PHE A 172 2.81 -4.42 0.30
CA PHE A 172 1.89 -4.51 -0.85
C PHE A 172 1.44 -3.13 -1.33
N THR A 173 1.19 -2.21 -0.40
CA THR A 173 0.90 -0.80 -0.70
C THR A 173 2.06 -0.14 -1.45
N MET A 174 3.30 -0.40 -1.02
CA MET A 174 4.49 0.12 -1.70
C MET A 174 4.62 -0.45 -3.11
N VAL A 175 4.50 -1.78 -3.27
CA VAL A 175 4.56 -2.45 -4.58
C VAL A 175 3.54 -1.87 -5.55
N ALA A 176 2.29 -1.73 -5.12
CA ALA A 176 1.22 -1.17 -5.96
C ALA A 176 1.52 0.26 -6.42
N ALA A 177 2.00 1.11 -5.51
CA ALA A 177 2.35 2.49 -5.82
C ALA A 177 3.54 2.57 -6.80
N LEU A 178 4.58 1.78 -6.56
CA LEU A 178 5.82 1.79 -7.35
C LEU A 178 5.62 1.23 -8.76
N ILE A 179 4.80 0.20 -8.91
CA ILE A 179 4.41 -0.32 -10.23
C ILE A 179 3.69 0.78 -11.01
N ALA A 180 2.68 1.44 -10.43
CA ALA A 180 1.92 2.49 -11.12
C ALA A 180 2.76 3.73 -11.50
N ASN A 181 3.92 3.95 -10.86
CA ASN A 181 4.81 5.09 -11.13
C ASN A 181 6.10 4.72 -11.88
N ASP A 182 6.24 3.48 -12.37
CA ASP A 182 7.38 3.03 -13.21
C ASP A 182 8.75 3.22 -12.53
N THR A 183 8.88 2.78 -11.27
CA THR A 183 10.12 2.84 -10.49
C THR A 183 10.70 1.44 -10.21
N PRO A 184 11.31 0.78 -11.21
CA PRO A 184 11.60 -0.66 -11.18
C PRO A 184 12.56 -1.06 -10.06
N ARG A 185 13.62 -0.29 -9.78
CA ARG A 185 14.57 -0.60 -8.70
C ARG A 185 13.87 -0.77 -7.35
N GLN A 186 12.94 0.12 -7.04
CA GLN A 186 12.17 0.05 -5.82
C GLN A 186 11.12 -1.06 -5.87
N VAL A 187 10.52 -1.35 -7.03
CA VAL A 187 9.64 -2.52 -7.20
C VAL A 187 10.38 -3.81 -6.79
N ASP A 188 11.58 -4.05 -7.31
CA ASP A 188 12.40 -5.23 -6.95
C ASP A 188 12.64 -5.31 -5.44
N TRP A 189 13.04 -4.20 -4.81
CA TRP A 189 13.29 -4.15 -3.38
C TRP A 189 12.06 -4.52 -2.56
N HIS A 190 10.90 -3.98 -2.90
CA HIS A 190 9.68 -4.17 -2.12
C HIS A 190 8.94 -5.48 -2.44
N LEU A 191 9.16 -6.09 -3.60
CA LEU A 191 8.75 -7.48 -3.87
C LEU A 191 9.49 -8.44 -2.92
N LYS A 192 10.83 -8.35 -2.86
CA LYS A 192 11.65 -9.15 -1.92
C LYS A 192 11.35 -8.81 -0.46
N GLY A 193 11.17 -7.53 -0.16
CA GLY A 193 10.81 -7.06 1.17
C GLY A 193 9.45 -7.58 1.64
N SER A 194 8.49 -7.77 0.74
CA SER A 194 7.18 -8.36 1.07
C SER A 194 7.33 -9.77 1.66
N LEU A 195 8.20 -10.60 1.07
CA LEU A 195 8.51 -11.94 1.60
C LEU A 195 9.12 -11.88 3.01
N ARG A 196 10.12 -11.02 3.22
CA ARG A 196 10.74 -10.83 4.56
C ARG A 196 9.74 -10.28 5.58
N ASN A 197 8.74 -9.53 5.11
CA ASN A 197 7.66 -8.98 5.90
C ASN A 197 6.51 -9.97 6.17
N GLY A 198 6.67 -11.23 5.75
CA GLY A 198 5.79 -12.35 6.11
C GLY A 198 4.76 -12.71 5.06
N ALA A 199 4.83 -12.15 3.85
CA ALA A 199 3.99 -12.57 2.73
C ALA A 199 4.47 -13.91 2.17
N THR A 200 3.54 -14.69 1.65
CA THR A 200 3.85 -15.85 0.80
C THR A 200 4.18 -15.42 -0.62
N LEU A 201 4.89 -16.28 -1.37
CA LEU A 201 5.20 -16.02 -2.78
C LEU A 201 3.93 -15.81 -3.63
N ASP A 202 2.87 -16.58 -3.37
CA ASP A 202 1.60 -16.46 -4.09
C ASP A 202 0.90 -15.14 -3.82
N GLU A 203 0.93 -14.64 -2.58
CA GLU A 203 0.41 -13.31 -2.26
C GLU A 203 1.20 -12.21 -2.98
N VAL A 204 2.53 -12.29 -3.00
CA VAL A 204 3.36 -11.28 -3.69
C VAL A 204 3.11 -11.29 -5.20
N ARG A 205 2.97 -12.47 -5.81
CA ARG A 205 2.59 -12.61 -7.23
C ARG A 205 1.22 -12.02 -7.50
N ALA A 206 0.24 -12.30 -6.65
CA ALA A 206 -1.10 -11.72 -6.78
C ALA A 206 -1.08 -10.19 -6.67
N VAL A 207 -0.37 -9.64 -5.69
CA VAL A 207 -0.23 -8.19 -5.48
C VAL A 207 0.40 -7.53 -6.71
N ARG A 208 1.47 -8.12 -7.25
CA ARG A 208 2.10 -7.65 -8.48
C ARG A 208 1.11 -7.66 -9.64
N GLN A 209 0.42 -8.78 -9.86
CA GLN A 209 -0.52 -8.93 -10.96
C GLN A 209 -1.71 -7.96 -10.86
N ILE A 210 -2.32 -7.81 -9.69
CA ILE A 210 -3.40 -6.84 -9.44
C ILE A 210 -2.92 -5.42 -9.77
N SER A 211 -1.71 -5.07 -9.33
CA SER A 211 -1.13 -3.74 -9.57
C SER A 211 -0.90 -3.49 -11.06
N LEU A 212 -0.40 -4.49 -11.79
CA LEU A 212 -0.22 -4.43 -13.25
C LEU A 212 -1.54 -4.26 -13.98
N ASP A 213 -2.56 -5.04 -13.62
CA ASP A 213 -3.85 -5.02 -14.32
C ASP A 213 -4.61 -3.73 -14.06
N VAL A 214 -4.59 -3.22 -12.82
CA VAL A 214 -5.16 -1.90 -12.49
C VAL A 214 -4.42 -0.79 -13.21
N ALA A 215 -3.08 -0.77 -13.17
CA ALA A 215 -2.30 0.27 -13.84
C ALA A 215 -2.50 0.26 -15.36
N ARG A 216 -2.56 -0.92 -15.98
CA ARG A 216 -2.86 -1.08 -17.42
C ARG A 216 -4.26 -0.60 -17.76
N ALA A 217 -5.27 -1.00 -16.98
CA ALA A 217 -6.65 -0.52 -17.15
C ALA A 217 -6.77 1.01 -16.95
N SER A 218 -5.86 1.59 -16.16
CA SER A 218 -5.75 3.03 -15.92
C SER A 218 -4.98 3.78 -17.00
N GLY A 219 -4.46 3.10 -18.03
CA GLY A 219 -3.70 3.72 -19.12
C GLY A 219 -2.24 4.05 -18.77
N VAL A 220 -1.68 3.45 -17.72
CA VAL A 220 -0.24 3.59 -17.42
C VAL A 220 0.58 2.94 -18.53
N VAL A 221 1.56 3.68 -19.05
CA VAL A 221 2.54 3.20 -20.01
C VAL A 221 3.90 3.22 -19.34
N TRP A 222 4.46 2.04 -19.08
CA TRP A 222 5.78 1.87 -18.50
C TRP A 222 6.88 2.09 -19.54
N LYS A 223 7.95 2.76 -19.14
CA LYS A 223 9.16 2.95 -19.94
C LYS A 223 10.22 1.88 -19.64
N ASN A 224 10.11 1.24 -18.47
CA ASN A 224 11.05 0.23 -18.01
C ASN A 224 10.38 -1.14 -17.91
N GLU A 225 11.19 -2.19 -17.90
CA GLU A 225 10.74 -3.52 -17.50
C GLU A 225 10.34 -3.52 -16.03
N ILE A 226 9.22 -4.16 -15.71
CA ILE A 226 8.70 -4.26 -14.35
C ILE A 226 9.25 -5.55 -13.73
N PRO A 227 10.09 -5.46 -12.69
CA PRO A 227 10.71 -6.64 -12.09
C PRO A 227 9.68 -7.69 -11.68
N ASP A 228 10.05 -8.95 -11.85
CA ASP A 228 9.27 -10.08 -11.35
C ASP A 228 9.87 -10.62 -10.05
N ILE A 229 9.13 -11.53 -9.41
CA ILE A 229 9.61 -12.31 -8.27
C ILE A 229 9.84 -13.76 -8.72
N GLU A 230 11.10 -14.09 -8.94
CA GLU A 230 11.52 -15.46 -9.23
C GLU A 230 11.32 -16.36 -8.01
N ALA A 231 11.14 -17.66 -8.26
CA ALA A 231 10.94 -18.68 -7.23
C ALA A 231 12.24 -19.01 -6.50
#